data_AF-A0A510TSN6-F1
#
_entry.id   AF-A0A510TSN6-F1
#
_cell.length_a   1.000
_cell.length_b   1.000
_cell.length_c   1.000
_cell.angle_alpha   90.00
_cell.angle_beta   90.00
_cell.angle_gamma   90.00
#
_symmetry.space_group_name_H-M   'P 1'
#
loop_
_entity.id
_entity.type
_entity.pdbx_description
1 polymer ?
#
loop_
_entity_poly.entity_id
_entity_poly.type
_entity_poly.pdbx_seq_one_letter_code
_entity_poly.pdbx_strand_id
1 'polypeptide(L)'
;MSASTRERTARPRRSRTRSRNISGRPPLAVSTLKPHQYDLRPVCASLICPDCKTWVPITGIQAKRQKLVPHDTGRAGKDAAVRCQGSNRLVTVDIEFEKWQERLEDGSAETTGRRRTTVRRKPKIQPVPAVSQIAAQKQTSSNDEPSDGRPLWLLRKMEWASTESAVRETDTRRAALPDSDAPLGAPLVPLTTLHPKRPAR
;
A
#
# COMPACT_ATOMS: atom_id res chain seq x y z
N MET A 1 12.17 -3.34 -39.04
CA MET A 1 11.20 -2.74 -38.09
C MET A 1 11.64 -1.31 -37.83
N SER A 2 11.02 -0.34 -38.51
CA SER A 2 11.40 1.07 -38.43
C SER A 2 11.04 1.64 -37.06
N ALA A 3 12.05 1.99 -36.26
CA ALA A 3 11.85 2.69 -35.00
C ALA A 3 11.17 4.03 -35.27
N SER A 4 9.91 4.19 -34.83
CA SER A 4 9.21 5.46 -34.99
C SER A 4 9.95 6.54 -34.22
N THR A 5 10.39 7.57 -34.95
CA THR A 5 11.05 8.75 -34.39
C THR A 5 10.03 9.47 -33.52
N ARG A 6 10.02 9.21 -32.21
CA ARG A 6 9.18 9.97 -31.28
C ARG A 6 9.65 11.43 -31.30
N GLU A 7 8.80 12.32 -31.80
CA GLU A 7 9.07 13.75 -31.82
C GLU A 7 9.27 14.26 -30.39
N ARG A 8 10.29 15.10 -30.23
CA ARG A 8 10.63 15.70 -28.94
C ARG A 8 9.64 16.82 -28.66
N THR A 9 8.63 16.55 -27.85
CA THR A 9 7.67 17.56 -27.35
C THR A 9 8.27 18.52 -26.33
N ALA A 10 9.49 18.27 -25.84
CA ALA A 10 10.14 19.12 -24.86
C ALA A 10 10.70 20.40 -25.49
N ARG A 11 10.38 21.55 -24.89
CA ARG A 11 10.91 22.86 -25.28
C ARG A 11 12.44 22.82 -25.39
N PRO A 12 13.04 23.36 -26.48
CA PRO A 12 14.48 23.41 -26.62
C PRO A 12 15.08 24.23 -25.47
N ARG A 13 16.09 23.66 -24.79
CA ARG A 13 16.82 24.35 -23.72
C ARG A 13 17.82 25.30 -24.36
N ARG A 14 18.02 26.48 -23.74
CA ARG A 14 19.16 27.35 -24.08
C ARG A 14 20.44 26.52 -23.90
N SER A 15 21.13 26.24 -25.01
CA SER A 15 22.38 25.49 -24.95
C SER A 15 23.43 26.39 -24.31
N ARG A 16 24.04 25.91 -23.21
CA ARG A 16 25.29 26.48 -22.69
C ARG A 16 26.42 25.58 -23.14
N THR A 17 27.60 26.16 -23.34
CA THR A 17 28.82 25.40 -23.64
C THR A 17 28.96 24.26 -22.64
N ARG A 18 29.08 23.04 -23.16
CA ARG A 18 29.11 21.82 -22.34
C ARG A 18 30.31 21.89 -21.39
N SER A 19 30.06 21.86 -20.09
CA SER A 19 31.13 21.79 -19.10
C SER A 19 31.97 20.54 -19.34
N ARG A 20 33.30 20.69 -19.53
CA ARG A 20 34.23 19.56 -19.58
C ARG A 20 34.29 18.80 -18.24
N ASN A 21 33.96 19.49 -17.13
CA ASN A 21 33.97 18.94 -15.78
C ASN A 21 33.10 17.67 -15.66
N ILE A 22 33.61 16.70 -14.91
CA ILE A 22 33.03 15.40 -14.60
C ILE A 22 32.93 15.34 -13.08
N SER A 23 31.81 14.87 -12.54
CA SER A 23 31.68 14.69 -11.09
C SER A 23 32.73 13.69 -10.58
N GLY A 24 33.33 13.98 -9.42
CA GLY A 24 34.26 13.06 -8.75
C GLY A 24 33.58 11.81 -8.15
N ARG A 25 32.25 11.68 -8.29
CA ARG A 25 31.51 10.51 -7.84
C ARG A 25 31.82 9.27 -8.70
N PRO A 26 31.73 8.06 -8.11
CA PRO A 26 31.98 6.83 -8.85
C PRO A 26 31.01 6.70 -10.03
N PRO A 27 31.42 6.11 -11.16
CA PRO A 27 30.53 5.86 -12.30
C PRO A 27 29.24 5.14 -11.89
N LEU A 28 28.12 5.51 -12.49
CA LEU A 28 26.83 4.86 -12.29
C LEU A 28 26.64 3.80 -13.37
N ALA A 29 26.69 2.52 -13.00
CA ALA A 29 26.29 1.44 -13.90
C ALA A 29 24.77 1.43 -14.06
N VAL A 30 24.27 1.38 -15.30
CA VAL A 30 22.84 1.45 -15.58
C VAL A 30 22.10 0.25 -14.99
N SER A 31 22.73 -0.93 -14.96
CA SER A 31 22.16 -2.13 -14.35
C SER A 31 21.82 -2.05 -12.87
N THR A 32 22.41 -1.11 -12.14
CA THR A 32 22.07 -0.89 -10.72
C THR A 32 20.68 -0.29 -10.54
N LEU A 33 20.10 0.29 -11.60
CA LEU A 33 18.77 0.87 -11.60
C LEU A 33 17.72 -0.16 -12.03
N LYS A 34 16.48 0.03 -11.60
CA LYS A 34 15.36 -0.80 -12.06
C LYS A 34 15.07 -0.51 -13.55
N PRO A 35 14.57 -1.48 -14.34
CA PRO A 35 14.29 -1.29 -15.77
C PRO A 35 13.44 -0.06 -16.11
N HIS A 36 12.46 0.29 -15.27
CA HIS A 36 11.61 1.48 -15.45
C HIS A 36 12.26 2.82 -15.06
N GLN A 37 13.46 2.80 -14.49
CA GLN A 37 14.18 3.99 -14.04
C GLN A 37 15.20 4.48 -15.07
N TYR A 38 15.27 3.85 -16.24
CA TYR A 38 16.13 4.28 -17.33
C TYR A 38 15.53 3.92 -18.70
N ASP A 39 15.93 4.68 -19.70
CA ASP A 39 15.54 4.54 -21.11
C ASP A 39 16.81 4.51 -21.95
N LEU A 40 17.05 3.41 -22.66
CA LEU A 40 18.23 3.21 -23.51
C LEU A 40 17.99 3.51 -24.98
N ARG A 41 16.81 4.02 -25.37
CA ARG A 41 16.56 4.36 -26.77
C ARG A 41 17.59 5.39 -27.27
N PRO A 42 18.20 5.19 -28.45
CA PRO A 42 19.31 6.01 -28.92
C PRO A 42 18.95 7.50 -29.06
N VAL A 43 17.67 7.81 -29.33
CA VAL A 43 17.16 9.19 -29.46
C VAL A 43 16.91 9.87 -28.10
N CYS A 44 16.61 9.10 -27.06
CA CYS A 44 16.08 9.59 -25.79
C CYS A 44 16.77 8.96 -24.57
N ALA A 45 18.04 8.59 -24.70
CA ALA A 45 18.81 7.95 -23.64
C ALA A 45 18.78 8.79 -22.36
N SER A 46 18.15 8.27 -21.30
CA SER A 46 17.95 8.99 -20.06
C SER A 46 17.81 8.03 -18.88
N LEU A 47 18.12 8.51 -17.68
CA LEU A 47 17.94 7.73 -16.45
C LEU A 47 17.50 8.61 -15.29
N ILE A 48 16.95 7.99 -14.25
CA ILE A 48 16.64 8.65 -13.00
C ILE A 48 17.91 8.81 -12.19
N CYS A 49 18.29 10.05 -11.88
CA CYS A 49 19.42 10.31 -10.99
C CYS A 49 19.11 9.78 -9.58
N PRO A 50 19.98 8.94 -8.96
CA PRO A 50 19.70 8.37 -7.64
C PRO A 50 19.66 9.41 -6.52
N ASP A 51 20.33 10.56 -6.71
CA ASP A 51 20.44 11.60 -5.69
C ASP A 51 19.20 12.50 -5.62
N CYS A 52 18.69 12.92 -6.77
CA CYS A 52 17.57 13.88 -6.85
C CYS A 52 16.29 13.31 -7.45
N LYS A 53 16.31 12.06 -7.90
CA LYS A 53 15.16 11.34 -8.50
C LYS A 53 14.57 12.04 -9.74
N THR A 54 15.32 12.93 -10.39
CA THR A 54 14.90 13.57 -11.65
C THR A 54 15.30 12.71 -12.84
N TRP A 55 14.50 12.76 -13.91
CA TRP A 55 14.85 12.16 -15.20
C TRP A 55 15.88 13.02 -15.92
N VAL A 56 17.05 12.44 -16.18
CA VAL A 56 18.22 13.15 -16.71
C VAL A 56 18.71 12.47 -17.98
N PRO A 57 18.89 13.22 -19.09
CA PRO A 57 19.47 12.67 -20.30
C PRO A 57 20.94 12.26 -20.12
N ILE A 58 21.32 11.18 -20.78
CA ILE A 58 22.70 10.74 -20.90
C ILE A 58 23.28 11.42 -22.13
N THR A 59 24.36 12.19 -21.95
CA THR A 59 25.03 12.83 -23.08
C THR A 59 25.99 11.86 -23.75
N GLY A 60 25.87 11.74 -25.07
CA GLY A 60 26.80 11.00 -25.90
C GLY A 60 26.76 9.51 -25.60
N ILE A 61 25.60 8.88 -25.71
CA ILE A 61 25.46 7.43 -25.48
C ILE A 61 26.40 6.59 -26.37
N GLN A 62 26.65 7.06 -27.61
CA GLN A 62 27.61 6.48 -28.56
C GLN A 62 29.05 7.00 -28.39
N ALA A 63 29.29 7.95 -27.48
CA ALA A 63 30.62 8.50 -27.26
C ALA A 63 31.42 7.65 -26.27
N LYS A 64 32.76 7.73 -26.32
CA LYS A 64 33.67 7.02 -25.40
C LYS A 64 33.42 7.30 -23.91
N ARG A 65 32.79 8.43 -23.57
CA ARG A 65 32.48 8.85 -22.20
C ARG A 65 31.05 9.35 -22.10
N GLN A 66 30.18 8.50 -21.58
CA GLN A 66 28.80 8.85 -21.25
C GLN A 66 28.75 9.56 -19.91
N LYS A 67 28.00 10.67 -19.84
CA LYS A 67 27.75 11.37 -18.57
C LYS A 67 26.38 12.01 -18.53
N LEU A 68 25.85 12.17 -17.32
CA LEU A 68 24.59 12.86 -17.09
C LEU A 68 24.70 14.34 -17.46
N VAL A 69 23.65 14.86 -18.10
CA VAL A 69 23.50 16.29 -18.35
C VAL A 69 23.43 17.06 -17.02
N PRO A 70 23.98 18.29 -16.94
CA PRO A 70 23.72 19.21 -15.85
C PRO A 70 22.24 19.33 -15.49
N HIS A 71 21.90 19.02 -14.25
CA HIS A 71 20.55 19.06 -13.70
C HIS A 71 20.56 19.46 -12.22
N ASP A 72 19.49 20.11 -11.80
CA ASP A 72 19.32 20.63 -10.45
C ASP A 72 18.42 19.70 -9.63
N THR A 73 18.45 19.86 -8.31
CA THR A 73 17.55 19.19 -7.37
C THR A 73 16.20 19.90 -7.34
N GLY A 74 15.14 19.13 -7.07
CA GLY A 74 13.78 19.68 -6.96
C GLY A 74 12.99 19.61 -8.25
N ARG A 75 11.71 19.96 -8.17
CA ARG A 75 10.79 19.94 -9.29
C ARG A 75 10.95 21.23 -10.11
N ALA A 76 11.17 21.06 -11.41
CA ALA A 76 11.28 22.17 -12.35
C ALA A 76 10.09 23.13 -12.23
N GLY A 77 10.39 24.42 -12.06
CA GLY A 77 9.39 25.49 -11.96
C GLY A 77 8.68 25.60 -10.60
N LYS A 78 9.03 24.80 -9.60
CA LYS A 78 8.49 24.92 -8.23
C LYS A 78 9.56 25.23 -7.20
N ASP A 79 10.64 24.46 -7.21
CA ASP A 79 11.69 24.55 -6.20
C ASP A 79 12.86 25.41 -6.67
N ALA A 80 13.64 25.93 -5.74
CA ALA A 80 14.88 26.64 -6.05
C ALA A 80 15.86 25.72 -6.81
N ALA A 81 16.42 26.23 -7.90
CA ALA A 81 17.34 25.49 -8.75
C ALA A 81 18.72 25.33 -8.09
N VAL A 82 18.85 24.34 -7.20
CA VAL A 82 20.11 23.98 -6.54
C VAL A 82 20.80 22.86 -7.32
N ARG A 83 22.08 23.03 -7.64
CA ARG A 83 22.84 22.04 -8.43
C ARG A 83 22.87 20.67 -7.75
N CYS A 84 22.46 19.61 -8.46
CA CYS A 84 22.53 18.25 -7.91
C CYS A 84 23.98 17.74 -7.83
N GLN A 85 24.32 17.11 -6.70
CA GLN A 85 25.61 16.46 -6.46
C GLN A 85 25.91 15.30 -7.43
N GLY A 86 24.87 14.59 -7.87
CA GLY A 86 24.93 13.52 -8.87
C GLY A 86 25.06 14.00 -10.30
N SER A 87 25.18 15.31 -10.52
CA SER A 87 25.17 15.84 -11.86
C SER A 87 26.54 15.82 -12.52
N ASN A 88 26.60 15.78 -13.87
CA ASN A 88 27.83 15.49 -14.62
C ASN A 88 28.52 14.17 -14.21
N ARG A 89 27.80 13.24 -13.56
CA ARG A 89 28.31 11.92 -13.16
C ARG A 89 28.50 11.04 -14.38
N LEU A 90 29.60 10.26 -14.39
CA LEU A 90 29.86 9.26 -15.43
C LEU A 90 28.80 8.16 -15.34
N VAL A 91 28.43 7.66 -16.51
CA VAL A 91 27.48 6.56 -16.65
C VAL A 91 28.18 5.44 -17.41
N THR A 92 28.07 4.22 -16.90
CA THR A 92 28.51 3.02 -17.61
C THR A 92 27.26 2.32 -18.13
N VAL A 93 27.07 2.32 -19.45
CA VAL A 93 25.97 1.59 -20.10
C VAL A 93 26.42 0.15 -20.30
N ASP A 94 26.08 -0.70 -19.34
CA ASP A 94 26.47 -2.11 -19.25
C ASP A 94 25.37 -3.08 -19.68
N ILE A 95 24.23 -2.55 -20.13
CA ILE A 95 23.09 -3.31 -20.62
C ILE A 95 22.87 -2.94 -22.08
N GLU A 96 22.74 -3.95 -22.93
CA GLU A 96 22.36 -3.79 -24.33
C GLU A 96 20.90 -3.36 -24.48
N PHE A 97 20.61 -2.62 -25.55
CA PHE A 97 19.28 -2.10 -25.82
C PHE A 97 18.22 -3.21 -25.86
N GLU A 98 18.50 -4.33 -26.54
CA GLU A 98 17.58 -5.46 -26.70
C GLU A 98 17.21 -6.07 -25.34
N LYS A 99 18.21 -6.33 -24.49
CA LYS A 99 18.01 -6.87 -23.14
C LYS A 99 17.22 -5.93 -22.23
N TRP A 100 17.37 -4.62 -22.39
CA TRP A 100 16.55 -3.66 -21.66
C TRP A 100 15.10 -3.66 -22.16
N GLN A 101 14.90 -3.74 -23.48
CA GLN A 101 13.56 -3.79 -24.08
C GLN A 101 12.81 -5.05 -23.62
N GLU A 102 13.45 -6.22 -23.67
CA GLU A 102 12.91 -7.49 -23.18
C GLU A 102 12.46 -7.37 -21.70
N ARG A 103 13.33 -6.85 -20.82
CA ARG A 103 13.00 -6.64 -19.39
C ARG A 103 11.81 -5.71 -19.16
N LEU A 104 11.61 -4.72 -20.03
CA LEU A 104 10.46 -3.83 -19.94
C LEU A 104 9.17 -4.52 -20.40
N GLU A 105 9.25 -5.32 -21.46
CA GLU A 105 8.12 -6.08 -22.00
C GLU A 105 7.69 -7.18 -21.02
N ASP A 106 8.63 -7.91 -20.43
CA ASP A 106 8.36 -8.94 -19.40
C ASP A 106 7.68 -8.35 -18.16
N GLY A 107 8.20 -7.25 -17.60
CA GLY A 107 7.59 -6.59 -16.45
C GLY A 107 6.18 -6.04 -16.74
N SER A 108 5.93 -5.62 -17.99
CA SER A 108 4.59 -5.23 -18.45
C SER A 108 3.67 -6.45 -18.62
N ALA A 109 4.19 -7.58 -19.08
CA ALA A 109 3.44 -8.82 -19.24
C ALA A 109 3.00 -9.40 -17.88
N GLU A 110 3.88 -9.39 -16.86
CA GLU A 110 3.54 -9.80 -15.48
C GLU A 110 2.46 -8.92 -14.85
N THR A 111 2.46 -7.61 -15.15
CA THR A 111 1.46 -6.66 -14.63
C THR A 111 0.11 -6.81 -15.34
N THR A 112 0.14 -6.96 -16.67
CA THR A 112 -1.06 -7.17 -17.50
C THR A 112 -1.70 -8.55 -17.28
N GLY A 113 -0.89 -9.55 -16.92
CA GLY A 113 -1.34 -10.90 -16.57
C GLY A 113 -2.15 -10.99 -15.27
N ARG A 114 -2.18 -9.92 -14.46
CA ARG A 114 -3.06 -9.86 -13.29
C ARG A 114 -4.52 -9.82 -13.74
N ARG A 115 -5.19 -10.97 -13.72
CA ARG A 115 -6.64 -11.04 -13.89
C ARG A 115 -7.29 -10.09 -12.87
N ARG A 116 -8.16 -9.22 -13.37
CA ARG A 116 -9.01 -8.37 -12.52
C ARG A 116 -9.69 -9.27 -11.51
N THR A 117 -9.48 -9.02 -10.21
CA THR A 117 -10.20 -9.73 -9.17
C THR A 117 -11.69 -9.51 -9.39
N THR A 118 -12.44 -10.59 -9.61
CA THR A 118 -13.91 -10.52 -9.69
C THR A 118 -14.42 -9.93 -8.38
N VAL A 119 -14.93 -8.70 -8.42
CA VAL A 119 -15.56 -8.06 -7.27
C VAL A 119 -16.83 -8.86 -6.96
N ARG A 120 -16.75 -9.78 -6.00
CA ARG A 120 -17.94 -10.42 -5.45
C ARG A 120 -18.72 -9.35 -4.70
N ARG A 121 -19.89 -8.98 -5.23
CA ARG A 121 -20.80 -8.08 -4.52
C ARG A 121 -21.22 -8.77 -3.21
N LYS A 122 -21.14 -8.04 -2.10
CA LYS A 122 -21.65 -8.51 -0.82
C LYS A 122 -23.14 -8.85 -1.02
N PRO A 123 -23.62 -10.03 -0.57
CA PRO A 123 -25.04 -10.37 -0.65
C PRO A 123 -25.84 -9.23 -0.02
N LYS A 124 -26.89 -8.76 -0.69
CA LYS A 124 -27.82 -7.81 -0.08
C LYS A 124 -28.56 -8.55 1.03
N ILE A 125 -28.17 -8.30 2.26
CA ILE A 125 -28.90 -8.79 3.44
C ILE A 125 -30.26 -8.09 3.42
N GLN A 126 -31.34 -8.83 3.65
CA GLN A 126 -32.64 -8.21 3.83
C GLN A 126 -32.58 -7.21 5.00
N PRO A 127 -33.27 -6.06 4.92
CA PRO A 127 -33.33 -5.12 6.03
C PRO A 127 -33.78 -5.85 7.30
N VAL A 128 -33.07 -5.66 8.41
CA VAL A 128 -33.50 -6.19 9.70
C VAL A 128 -34.90 -5.63 10.00
N PRO A 129 -35.86 -6.46 10.45
CA PRO A 129 -37.19 -5.99 10.81
C PRO A 129 -37.12 -4.89 11.86
N ALA A 130 -38.06 -3.95 11.79
CA ALA A 130 -38.12 -2.85 12.75
C ALA A 130 -38.31 -3.39 14.17
N VAL A 131 -37.77 -2.71 15.18
CA VAL A 131 -37.88 -3.10 16.60
C VAL A 131 -39.35 -3.31 17.01
N SER A 132 -40.26 -2.52 16.44
CA SER A 132 -41.71 -2.67 16.62
C SER A 132 -42.26 -3.99 16.08
N GLN A 133 -41.78 -4.47 14.93
CA GLN A 133 -42.19 -5.75 14.33
C GLN A 133 -41.65 -6.93 15.13
N ILE A 134 -40.42 -6.82 15.66
CA ILE A 134 -39.83 -7.85 16.54
C ILE A 134 -40.60 -7.93 17.86
N ALA A 135 -40.97 -6.78 18.44
CA ALA A 135 -41.78 -6.74 19.66
C ALA A 135 -43.18 -7.34 19.45
N ALA A 136 -43.82 -7.03 18.31
CA ALA A 136 -45.12 -7.60 17.96
C ALA A 136 -45.05 -9.12 17.75
N GLN A 137 -44.03 -9.63 17.06
CA GLN A 137 -43.81 -11.08 16.90
C GLN A 137 -43.55 -11.79 18.24
N LYS A 138 -42.88 -11.12 19.18
CA LYS A 138 -42.65 -11.63 20.53
C LYS A 138 -43.93 -11.66 21.36
N GLN A 139 -44.85 -10.72 21.14
CA GLN A 139 -46.17 -10.71 21.78
C GLN A 139 -47.10 -11.78 21.20
N THR A 140 -47.00 -12.10 19.91
CA THR A 140 -47.80 -13.18 19.31
C THR A 140 -47.30 -14.58 19.69
N SER A 141 -45.99 -14.74 19.93
CA SER A 141 -45.40 -16.01 20.38
C SER A 141 -45.49 -16.22 21.89
N SER A 142 -45.78 -15.18 22.69
CA SER A 142 -46.06 -15.33 24.12
C SER A 142 -47.47 -15.87 24.43
N ASN A 143 -48.29 -16.16 23.42
CA ASN A 143 -49.55 -16.88 23.59
C ASN A 143 -49.38 -18.41 23.61
N ASP A 144 -48.15 -18.92 23.44
CA ASP A 144 -47.82 -20.30 23.85
C ASP A 144 -47.71 -20.31 25.38
N GLU A 145 -48.87 -20.41 26.03
CA GLU A 145 -48.98 -20.78 27.44
C GLU A 145 -48.17 -22.07 27.67
N PRO A 146 -47.21 -22.08 28.61
CA PRO A 146 -46.53 -23.30 28.98
C PRO A 146 -47.58 -24.32 29.45
N SER A 147 -47.60 -25.51 28.85
CA SER A 147 -48.55 -26.60 29.16
C SER A 147 -48.68 -26.97 30.65
N ASP A 148 -47.83 -26.43 31.51
CA ASP A 148 -47.70 -26.72 32.95
C ASP A 148 -48.21 -25.57 33.84
N GLY A 149 -48.82 -24.52 33.27
CA GLY A 149 -49.50 -23.43 34.00
C GLY A 149 -48.60 -22.51 34.86
N ARG A 150 -47.27 -22.67 34.75
CA ARG A 150 -46.28 -21.89 35.50
C ARG A 150 -45.79 -20.70 34.68
N PRO A 151 -45.58 -19.51 35.28
CA PRO A 151 -45.10 -18.35 34.55
C PRO A 151 -43.65 -18.54 34.08
N LEU A 152 -43.35 -18.09 32.85
CA LEU A 152 -42.05 -18.28 32.17
C LEU A 152 -40.81 -17.86 32.99
N TRP A 153 -40.92 -16.82 33.83
CA TRP A 153 -39.80 -16.37 34.66
C TRP A 153 -39.40 -17.41 35.73
N LEU A 154 -40.36 -18.22 36.21
CA LEU A 154 -40.13 -19.27 37.19
C LEU A 154 -39.43 -20.46 36.53
N LEU A 155 -39.87 -20.87 35.33
CA LEU A 155 -39.23 -21.91 34.54
C LEU A 155 -37.77 -21.54 34.25
N ARG A 156 -37.53 -20.29 33.83
CA ARG A 156 -36.17 -19.77 33.61
C ARG A 156 -35.33 -19.78 34.90
N LYS A 157 -35.92 -19.48 36.06
CA LYS A 157 -35.22 -19.55 37.35
C LYS A 157 -34.83 -20.98 37.72
N MET A 158 -35.70 -21.95 37.46
CA MET A 158 -35.43 -23.38 37.70
C MET A 158 -34.36 -23.93 36.73
N GLU A 159 -34.39 -23.51 35.46
CA GLU A 159 -33.39 -23.87 34.45
C GLU A 159 -32.01 -23.27 34.76
N TRP A 160 -31.96 -22.02 35.24
CA TRP A 160 -30.72 -21.44 35.74
C TRP A 160 -30.21 -22.18 36.98
N ALA A 161 -31.08 -22.51 37.93
CA ALA A 161 -30.68 -23.26 39.12
C ALA A 161 -30.13 -24.65 38.80
N SER A 162 -30.64 -25.32 37.76
CA SER A 162 -30.13 -26.63 37.33
C SER A 162 -28.78 -26.54 36.62
N THR A 163 -28.49 -25.43 35.96
CA THR A 163 -27.27 -25.22 35.17
C THR A 163 -26.17 -24.46 35.92
N GLU A 164 -26.50 -23.80 37.04
CA GLU A 164 -25.58 -22.96 37.82
C GLU A 164 -24.31 -23.69 38.25
N SER A 165 -24.43 -24.94 38.70
CA SER A 165 -23.28 -25.76 39.12
C SER A 165 -22.33 -26.07 37.96
N ALA A 166 -22.86 -26.45 36.80
CA ALA A 166 -22.08 -26.75 35.59
C ALA A 166 -21.39 -25.50 35.02
N VAL A 167 -22.06 -24.34 35.09
CA VAL A 167 -21.46 -23.05 34.73
C VAL A 167 -20.31 -22.72 35.68
N ARG A 168 -20.52 -22.85 36.99
CA ARG A 168 -19.50 -22.60 38.00
C ARG A 168 -18.28 -23.52 37.84
N GLU A 169 -18.49 -24.80 37.59
CA GLU A 169 -17.41 -25.75 37.30
C GLU A 169 -16.62 -25.33 36.05
N THR A 170 -17.33 -24.96 34.99
CA THR A 170 -16.70 -24.51 33.74
C THR A 170 -15.89 -23.23 33.94
N ASP A 171 -16.38 -22.27 34.73
CA ASP A 171 -15.64 -21.06 35.07
C ASP A 171 -14.42 -21.36 35.95
N THR A 172 -14.51 -22.31 36.90
CA THR A 172 -13.33 -22.73 37.68
C THR A 172 -12.25 -23.38 36.81
N ARG A 173 -12.64 -24.20 35.81
CA ARG A 173 -11.69 -24.77 34.84
C ARG A 173 -11.05 -23.70 33.97
N ARG A 174 -11.82 -22.69 33.57
CA ARG A 174 -11.30 -21.56 32.78
C ARG A 174 -10.34 -20.68 33.59
N ALA A 175 -10.55 -20.57 34.91
CA ALA A 175 -9.65 -19.85 35.80
C ALA A 175 -8.34 -20.62 36.07
N ALA A 176 -8.37 -21.96 35.99
CA ALA A 176 -7.21 -22.83 36.14
C ALA A 176 -6.38 -22.95 34.84
N LEU A 177 -6.00 -21.81 34.25
CA LEU A 177 -5.00 -21.81 33.17
C LEU A 177 -3.63 -22.17 33.76
N PRO A 178 -2.91 -23.18 33.23
CA PRO A 178 -1.52 -23.40 33.60
C PRO A 178 -0.69 -22.18 33.19
N ASP A 179 0.33 -21.81 33.98
CA ASP A 179 1.16 -20.60 33.79
C ASP A 179 1.74 -20.45 32.37
N SER A 180 1.86 -21.56 31.62
CA SER A 180 2.34 -21.59 30.24
C SER A 180 1.34 -21.14 29.17
N ASP A 181 0.03 -21.13 29.48
CA ASP A 181 -1.06 -20.74 28.55
C ASP A 181 -1.69 -19.39 28.91
N ALA A 182 -1.14 -18.68 29.90
CA ALA A 182 -1.54 -17.32 30.20
C ALA A 182 -1.28 -16.44 28.96
N PRO A 183 -2.29 -15.76 28.39
CA PRO A 183 -2.08 -14.90 27.23
C PRO A 183 -1.03 -13.86 27.58
N LEU A 184 0.02 -13.75 26.74
CA LEU A 184 1.10 -12.77 26.88
C LEU A 184 0.50 -11.36 26.91
N GLY A 185 0.19 -10.89 28.12
CA GLY A 185 -0.30 -9.55 28.46
C GLY A 185 -1.31 -8.98 27.48
N ALA A 186 -2.61 -9.13 27.74
CA ALA A 186 -3.55 -8.18 27.17
C ALA A 186 -3.15 -6.77 27.64
N PRO A 187 -3.05 -5.77 26.75
CA PRO A 187 -2.75 -4.41 27.16
C PRO A 187 -3.75 -3.98 28.22
N LEU A 188 -3.25 -3.34 29.29
CA LEU A 188 -4.09 -2.86 30.39
C LEU A 188 -5.24 -2.03 29.81
N VAL A 189 -6.46 -2.52 29.96
CA VAL A 189 -7.65 -1.77 29.57
C VAL A 189 -7.72 -0.59 30.54
N PRO A 190 -7.68 0.67 30.06
CA PRO A 190 -7.79 1.82 30.93
C PRO A 190 -9.13 1.76 31.67
N LEU A 191 -9.05 1.66 33.01
CA LEU A 191 -10.23 1.68 33.89
C LEU A 191 -10.90 3.07 33.92
N THR A 192 -10.19 4.08 33.46
CA THR A 192 -10.67 5.46 33.36
C THR A 192 -11.28 5.68 31.99
N THR A 193 -12.61 5.84 31.92
CA THR A 193 -13.29 6.26 30.70
C THR A 193 -12.84 7.66 30.28
N LEU A 194 -12.16 7.75 29.13
CA LEU A 194 -11.78 9.04 28.54
C LEU A 194 -13.03 9.72 27.98
N HIS A 195 -13.41 10.87 28.55
CA HIS A 195 -14.49 11.70 28.03
C HIS A 195 -13.95 12.70 26.99
N PRO A 196 -14.35 12.61 25.71
CA PRO A 196 -13.93 13.58 24.70
C PRO A 196 -14.54 14.95 25.02
N LYS A 197 -13.69 15.98 25.16
CA LYS A 197 -14.13 17.38 25.28
C LYS A 197 -14.77 17.80 23.95
N ARG A 198 -16.04 18.19 23.98
CA ARG A 198 -16.69 18.82 22.83
C ARG A 198 -16.05 20.20 22.57
N PRO A 199 -15.69 20.53 21.33
CA PRO A 199 -15.22 21.87 20.99
C PRO A 199 -16.36 22.88 21.20
N ALA A 200 -16.01 24.03 21.78
CA ALA A 200 -16.94 25.15 21.93
C ALA A 200 -17.37 25.65 20.54
N ARG A 201 -18.67 25.93 20.39
CA ARG A 201 -19.27 26.52 19.19
C ARG A 201 -19.00 28.02 19.14
#